data_AF-A0A377K729-F1
#
_entry.id   AF-A0A377K729-F1
#
_cell.length_a   1.000
_cell.length_b   1.000
_cell.length_c   1.000
_cell.angle_alpha   90.00
_cell.angle_beta   90.00
_cell.angle_gamma   90.00
#
_symmetry.space_group_name_H-M   'P 1'
#
loop_
_entity.id
_entity.type
_entity.pdbx_description
1 polymer ?
#
loop_
_entity_poly.entity_id
_entity_poly.type
_entity_poly.pdbx_seq_one_letter_code
_entity_poly.pdbx_strand_id
1 'polypeptide(L)' 'MVTDYQMFPGAPTIANVHPDEVDNWKAMGWKTQE' A
#
# COMPACT_ATOMS: atom_id res chain seq x y z
N MET A 1 4.94 2.41 1.23
CA MET A 1 4.13 1.19 1.01
C MET A 1 3.85 1.07 -0.48
N VAL A 2 3.87 -0.14 -1.02
CA VAL A 2 3.66 -0.45 -2.44
C VAL A 2 2.63 -1.58 -2.61
N THR A 3 1.90 -1.58 -3.71
CA THR A 3 0.97 -2.66 -4.09
C THR A 3 0.96 -2.85 -5.61
N ASP A 4 0.82 -4.10 -6.03
CA ASP A 4 0.62 -4.45 -7.44
C ASP A 4 -0.87 -4.45 -7.84
N TYR A 5 -1.76 -4.31 -6.85
CA TYR A 5 -3.20 -4.30 -7.06
C TYR A 5 -3.70 -2.87 -7.33
N GLN A 6 -4.17 -2.62 -8.56
CA GLN A 6 -4.86 -1.38 -8.91
C GLN A 6 -6.38 -1.55 -8.76
N MET A 7 -6.95 -0.87 -7.77
CA MET A 7 -8.39 -0.91 -7.51
C MET A 7 -9.22 -0.25 -8.62
N PHE A 8 -8.63 0.70 -9.35
CA PHE A 8 -9.18 1.30 -10.57
C PHE A 8 -8.03 1.72 -11.50
N PRO A 9 -8.27 1.91 -12.82
CA PRO A 9 -7.23 2.32 -13.76
C PRO A 9 -6.56 3.63 -13.34
N GLY A 10 -5.24 3.61 -13.17
CA GLY A 10 -4.46 4.78 -12.72
C GLY A 10 -4.48 5.02 -11.22
N ALA A 11 -5.06 4.13 -10.42
CA ALA A 11 -4.95 4.19 -8.96
C ALA A 11 -3.46 4.18 -8.53
N PRO A 12 -3.11 4.95 -7.49
CA PRO A 12 -1.75 4.98 -6.97
C PRO A 12 -1.36 3.59 -6.44
N THR A 13 -0.20 3.11 -6.85
CA THR A 13 0.40 1.85 -6.39
C THR A 13 1.45 2.07 -5.30
N ILE A 14 1.70 3.32 -4.93
CA ILE A 14 2.69 3.73 -3.93
C ILE A 14 2.02 4.72 -2.98
N ALA A 15 2.18 4.51 -1.69
CA ALA A 15 1.67 5.38 -0.64
C ALA A 15 2.73 5.61 0.44
N ASN A 16 2.85 6.85 0.90
CA ASN A 16 3.59 7.18 2.11
C ASN A 16 2.64 7.02 3.30
N VAL A 17 2.90 6.03 4.15
CA VAL A 17 1.97 5.57 5.19
C VAL A 17 2.60 5.84 6.56
N HIS A 18 1.79 6.31 7.51
CA HIS A 18 2.26 6.52 8.88
C HIS A 18 2.67 5.17 9.53
N PRO A 19 3.73 5.12 10.36
CA PRO A 19 4.19 3.87 10.96
C PRO A 19 3.09 3.06 11.67
N ASP A 20 2.18 3.74 12.36
CA ASP A 20 1.06 3.10 13.09
C ASP A 20 0.01 2.45 12.17
N GLU A 21 -0.02 2.84 10.89
CA GLU A 21 -1.00 2.33 9.91
C GLU A 21 -0.41 1.21 9.04
N VAL A 22 0.91 0.98 9.11
CA VAL A 22 1.61 0.01 8.24
C VAL A 22 0.97 -1.38 8.30
N ASP A 23 0.59 -1.85 9.49
CA ASP A 23 0.02 -3.19 9.63
C ASP A 23 -1.40 -3.30 9.07
N ASN A 24 -2.21 -2.24 9.14
CA ASN A 24 -3.52 -2.19 8.50
C ASN A 24 -3.39 -2.31 6.97
N TRP A 25 -2.42 -1.59 6.41
CA TRP A 25 -2.16 -1.64 4.97
C TRP A 25 -1.57 -2.99 4.53
N LYS A 26 -0.71 -3.62 5.34
CA LYS A 26 -0.27 -5.00 5.11
C LYS A 26 -1.44 -5.98 5.09
N ALA A 27 -2.42 -5.82 5.98
CA ALA A 27 -3.63 -6.64 5.98
C ALA A 27 -4.47 -6.46 4.70
N MET A 28 -4.36 -5.31 4.03
CA MET A 28 -4.96 -5.05 2.71
C MET A 28 -4.09 -5.53 1.53
N GLY A 29 -2.99 -6.24 1.81
CA GLY A 29 -2.09 -6.79 0.78
C GLY A 29 -1.01 -5.84 0.29
N TRP A 30 -0.87 -4.66 0.90
CA TRP A 30 0.23 -3.75 0.60
C TRP A 30 1.53 -4.23 1.26
N LYS A 31 2.66 -3.88 0.66
CA LYS A 31 3.99 -4.28 1.13
C LYS A 31 4.84 -3.05 1.43
N THR A 32 5.83 -3.20 2.30
CA THR A 32 6.87 -2.17 2.47
C THR A 32 7.72 -2.09 1.20
N GLN A 33 8.19 -0.90 0.86
CA GLN A 33 9.20 -0.75 -0.17
C GLN A 33 10.52 -1.23 0.45
N GLU A 34 11.19 -2.21 -0.16
CA GLU A 34 12.51 -2.68 0.27
C GLU A 34 13.56 -1.56 0.17
#